data_AF-A0AAV4SRU5-F1
#
_entry.id   AF-A0AAV4SRU5-F1
#
_cell.length_a   1.000
_cell.length_b   1.000
_cell.length_c   1.000
_cell.angle_alpha   90.00
_cell.angle_beta   90.00
_cell.angle_gamma   90.00
#
_symmetry.space_group_name_H-M   'P 1'
#
loop_
_entity.id
_entity.type
_entity.pdbx_description
1 polymer ?
#
loop_
_entity_poly.entity_id
_entity_poly.type
_entity_poly.pdbx_seq_one_letter_code
_entity_poly.pdbx_strand_id
1 'polypeptide(L)' 'FLGDLVLENPDLLEGDILGIDSPEDRNAVADKRMVWPNGVVPYVLDPGTTKTVGNI' A
#
# COMPACT_ATOMS: atom_id res chain seq x y z
N PHE A 1 10.55 16.96 20.68
CA PHE A 1 10.53 15.49 20.81
C PHE A 1 9.19 14.94 20.32
N LEU A 2 8.92 15.03 19.02
CA LEU A 2 7.70 14.48 18.39
C LEU A 2 8.03 13.64 17.14
N GLY A 3 9.32 13.44 16.82
CA GLY A 3 9.78 12.70 15.65
C GLY A 3 10.09 11.22 15.90
N ASP A 4 9.94 10.74 17.13
CA ASP A 4 10.20 9.34 17.54
C ASP A 4 8.92 8.49 17.64
N LEU A 5 7.75 9.07 17.36
CA LEU A 5 6.53 8.29 17.30
C LEU A 5 6.51 7.57 15.96
N VAL A 6 6.49 6.23 16.02
CA VAL A 6 6.22 5.38 14.86
C VAL A 6 4.88 5.80 14.25
N LEU A 7 4.81 5.80 12.91
CA LEU A 7 3.56 5.98 12.20
C LEU A 7 2.67 4.76 12.50
N GLU A 8 1.80 4.88 13.50
CA GLU A 8 0.91 3.80 13.89
C GLU A 8 -0.44 3.98 13.20
N ASN A 9 -0.66 3.20 12.13
CA ASN A 9 -1.98 2.91 11.60
C ASN A 9 -2.36 1.52 12.16
N PRO A 10 -2.97 1.44 13.36
CA PRO A 10 -3.12 0.18 14.10
C PRO A 10 -4.08 -0.81 13.44
N ASP A 11 -4.86 -0.36 12.47
CA ASP A 11 -5.75 -1.14 11.63
C ASP A 11 -5.05 -1.70 10.36
N LEU A 12 -3.80 -1.30 10.10
CA LEU A 12 -3.00 -1.79 8.99
C LEU A 12 -1.98 -2.83 9.46
N LEU A 13 -1.75 -3.83 8.63
CA LEU A 13 -0.66 -4.76 8.82
C LEU A 13 0.67 -4.02 8.65
N GLU A 14 1.58 -4.18 9.62
CA GLU A 14 2.91 -3.56 9.61
C GLU A 14 2.91 -2.02 9.45
N GLY A 15 1.75 -1.39 9.65
CA GLY A 15 1.55 0.06 9.67
C GLY A 15 1.16 0.68 8.33
N ASP A 16 1.26 -0.02 7.21
CA ASP A 16 0.99 0.52 5.87
C ASP A 16 0.36 -0.45 4.86
N ILE A 17 0.03 -1.69 5.26
CA ILE A 17 -0.58 -2.70 4.40
C ILE A 17 -2.04 -2.94 4.79
N LEU A 18 -2.97 -2.76 3.84
CA LEU A 18 -4.39 -3.06 4.00
C LEU A 18 -4.76 -4.37 3.27
N GLY A 19 -5.82 -5.06 3.72
CA GLY A 19 -6.48 -6.12 2.94
C GLY A 19 -5.90 -7.52 3.13
N ILE A 20 -5.19 -7.74 4.24
CA ILE A 20 -4.70 -9.05 4.66
C ILE A 20 -5.58 -9.56 5.80
N ASP A 21 -6.42 -10.55 5.51
CA ASP A 21 -7.37 -11.12 6.48
C ASP A 21 -6.76 -12.29 7.27
N SER A 22 -5.64 -12.85 6.79
CA SER A 22 -4.99 -14.00 7.42
C SER A 22 -3.48 -13.82 7.64
N PRO A 23 -2.93 -14.26 8.80
CA PRO A 23 -1.49 -14.20 9.08
C PRO A 23 -0.62 -14.95 8.06
N GLU A 24 -1.16 -15.92 7.34
CA GLU A 24 -0.43 -16.67 6.30
C GLU A 24 -0.16 -15.82 5.04
N ASP A 25 -0.95 -14.77 4.82
CA ASP A 25 -0.89 -13.91 3.63
C ASP A 25 0.00 -12.67 3.83
N ARG A 26 0.71 -12.56 4.97
CA ARG A 26 1.54 -11.40 5.34
C ARG A 26 2.73 -11.14 4.42
N ASN A 27 3.13 -12.12 3.61
CA ASN A 27 4.37 -12.07 2.83
C ASN A 27 4.08 -12.07 1.32
N ALA A 28 4.81 -12.89 0.54
CA ALA A 28 4.64 -12.93 -0.91
C ALA A 28 3.23 -13.39 -1.30
N VAL A 29 2.66 -12.70 -2.29
CA VAL A 29 1.44 -13.13 -2.98
C VAL A 29 1.71 -14.45 -3.69
N ALA A 30 1.32 -15.57 -3.07
CA ALA A 30 1.56 -16.90 -3.61
C ALA A 30 0.53 -17.31 -4.69
N ASP A 31 -0.71 -16.80 -4.57
CA ASP A 31 -1.77 -17.07 -5.52
C ASP A 31 -1.71 -16.12 -6.73
N LYS A 32 -1.43 -16.68 -7.91
CA LYS A 32 -1.33 -15.91 -9.15
C LYS A 32 -2.63 -15.21 -9.55
N ARG A 33 -3.78 -15.61 -9.02
CA ARG A 33 -5.07 -14.93 -9.25
C ARG A 33 -5.13 -13.54 -8.61
N MET A 34 -4.26 -13.28 -7.62
CA MET A 34 -4.16 -11.98 -6.95
C MET A 34 -3.16 -11.02 -7.64
N VAL A 35 -2.51 -11.46 -8.72
CA VAL A 35 -1.58 -10.63 -9.50
C VAL A 35 -2.33 -9.96 -10.65
N TRP A 36 -1.98 -8.71 -10.96
CA TRP A 36 -2.54 -7.98 -12.08
C TRP A 36 -2.33 -8.73 -13.42
N PRO A 37 -3.38 -8.87 -14.25
CA PRO A 37 -3.26 -9.52 -15.56
C PRO A 37 -2.16 -8.88 -16.42
N ASN A 38 -1.36 -9.73 -17.06
CA ASN A 38 -0.23 -9.32 -17.91
C ASN A 38 0.83 -8.45 -17.20
N GLY A 39 0.81 -8.35 -15.86
CA GLY A 39 1.71 -7.49 -15.11
C GLY A 39 1.46 -5.99 -15.33
N VAL A 40 0.27 -5.60 -15.79
CA VAL A 40 -0.09 -4.20 -16.06
C VAL A 40 -1.00 -3.69 -14.94
N VAL A 41 -0.61 -2.60 -14.28
CA VAL A 41 -1.39 -1.96 -13.21
C VAL A 41 -2.17 -0.78 -13.78
N PRO A 42 -3.50 -0.90 -13.99
CA PRO A 42 -4.32 0.24 -14.40
C PRO A 42 -4.50 1.19 -13.21
N TYR A 43 -4.49 2.50 -13.48
CA TYR A 43 -4.72 3.52 -12.46
C TYR A 43 -5.51 4.71 -13.01
N VAL A 44 -6.12 5.46 -12.11
CA VAL A 44 -6.77 6.75 -12.38
C VAL A 44 -6.26 7.75 -11.34
N LEU A 45 -5.96 8.98 -11.77
CA LEU A 45 -5.62 10.06 -10.84
C LEU A 45 -6.89 10.61 -10.23
N ASP A 46 -7.04 10.44 -8.92
CA ASP A 46 -8.14 11.05 -8.17
C ASP A 46 -7.95 12.58 -8.15
N PRO A 47 -9.01 13.40 -8.28
CA PRO A 47 -8.91 14.86 -8.23
C PRO A 47 -8.25 15.42 -6.96
N GLY A 48 -8.30 14.70 -5.83
CA GLY A 48 -7.62 15.05 -4.58
C GLY A 48 -6.12 14.76 -4.58
N THR A 49 -5.59 14.11 -5.62
CA THR A 49 -4.17 13.78 -5.73
C THR A 49 -3.35 15.04 -6.01
N THR A 50 -2.70 15.58 -4.99
CA THR A 50 -1.73 16.67 -5.18
C THR A 50 -0.41 16.08 -5.67
N LYS A 51 0.15 16.63 -6.76
CA LYS A 51 1.51 16.26 -7.20
C LYS A 51 2.50 16.73 -6.14
N THR A 52 3.11 15.79 -5.43
CA THR A 52 4.03 16.07 -4.32
C THR A 52 5.47 16.34 -4.76
N VAL A 53 5.82 16.04 -6.02
CA VAL A 53 7.11 16.42 -6.60
C VAL A 53 6.94 17.58 -7.59
N GLY A 54 7.31 18.78 -7.14
CA GLY A 54 7.50 19.93 -8.02
C GLY A 54 8.67 19.68 -8.97
N ASN A 55 8.58 20.23 -10.18
CA ASN A 55 9.57 20.11 -11.25
C ASN A 55 11.00 20.36 -10.72
N ILE A 56 11.91 19.40 -10.96
CA ILE A 56 13.37 19.60 -10.87
C ILE A 56 13.82 20.38 -12.10
#